data_AF-D7DYD4-F1
#
_entry.id   AF-D7DYD4-F1
#
_cell.length_a   1.000
_cell.length_b   1.000
_cell.length_c   1.000
_cell.angle_alpha   90.00
_cell.angle_beta   90.00
_cell.angle_gamma   90.00
#
_symmetry.space_group_name_H-M   'P 1'
#
loop_
_entity.id
_entity.type
_entity.pdbx_description
1 polymer ?
#
loop_
_entity_poly.entity_id
_entity_poly.type
_entity_poly.pdbx_seq_one_letter_code
_entity_poly.pdbx_strand_id
1 'polypeptide(L)'
;MDIGLEVENIPSVNITSLKEAPIHISSKIQPHGILLVLAEPDLKILQVTNNTLNVFGRSAEDMVQKRLVDLLDAYQLDRIKSGLSEQNLEFINPTKILVRNKGIA
;
A
#
# COMPACT_ATOMS: atom_id res chain seq x y z
N MET A 1 9.22 2.02 59.54
CA MET A 1 7.83 1.95 59.07
C MET A 1 7.92 1.99 57.55
N ASP A 2 7.91 0.82 56.93
CA ASP A 2 8.07 0.67 55.49
C ASP A 2 6.92 1.38 54.79
N ILE A 3 7.26 2.37 53.97
CA ILE A 3 6.34 2.99 53.03
C ILE A 3 6.09 1.95 51.92
N GLY A 4 4.95 1.26 52.02
CA GLY A 4 4.48 0.28 51.05
C GLY A 4 4.21 0.92 49.68
N LEU A 5 5.28 1.19 48.94
CA LEU A 5 5.20 1.47 47.52
C LEU A 5 4.87 0.14 46.83
N GLU A 6 3.60 -0.03 46.47
CA GLU A 6 3.18 -1.04 45.51
C GLU A 6 3.90 -0.75 44.20
N VAL A 7 5.01 -1.45 43.96
CA VAL A 7 5.67 -1.46 42.65
C VAL A 7 4.67 -2.08 41.70
N GLU A 8 4.06 -1.28 40.82
CA GLU A 8 3.21 -1.78 39.75
C GLU A 8 3.95 -2.93 39.06
N ASN A 9 3.34 -4.12 39.12
CA ASN A 9 3.89 -5.34 38.55
C ASN A 9 3.79 -5.24 37.03
N ILE A 10 4.72 -4.50 36.41
CA ILE A 10 4.85 -4.45 34.96
C ILE A 10 5.22 -5.89 34.55
N PRO A 11 4.35 -6.61 33.81
CA PRO A 11 4.65 -7.98 33.40
C PRO A 11 6.01 -7.98 32.70
N SER A 12 6.86 -8.94 33.07
CA SER A 12 8.21 -9.04 32.53
C SER A 12 8.17 -8.99 31.00
N VAL A 13 8.69 -7.91 30.44
CA VAL A 13 8.65 -7.65 29.00
C VAL A 13 9.41 -8.75 28.28
N ASN A 14 8.73 -9.49 27.39
CA ASN A 14 9.35 -10.53 26.59
C ASN A 14 10.11 -9.91 25.40
N ILE A 15 11.39 -9.60 25.61
CA ILE A 15 12.27 -8.95 24.61
C ILE A 15 12.40 -9.78 23.33
N THR A 16 12.39 -11.11 23.43
CA THR A 16 12.45 -12.00 22.25
C THR A 16 11.26 -11.77 21.33
N SER A 17 10.04 -11.69 21.89
CA SER A 17 8.83 -11.42 21.10
C SER A 17 8.83 -10.05 20.42
N LEU A 18 9.43 -9.03 21.03
CA LEU A 18 9.57 -7.70 20.44
C LEU A 18 10.58 -7.67 19.29
N LYS A 19 11.70 -8.41 19.44
CA LYS A 19 12.75 -8.51 18.42
C LYS A 19 12.29 -9.30 17.20
N GLU A 20 11.46 -10.31 17.41
CA GLU A 20 10.99 -11.25 16.38
C GLU A 20 9.60 -10.89 15.85
N ALA A 21 9.03 -9.76 16.28
CA ALA A 21 7.72 -9.31 15.80
C ALA A 21 7.74 -9.16 14.27
N PRO A 22 6.83 -9.85 13.53
CA PRO A 22 6.86 -9.87 12.09
C PRO A 22 6.18 -8.61 11.52
N ILE A 23 6.79 -7.45 11.74
CA ILE A 23 6.22 -6.15 11.34
C ILE A 23 6.11 -5.98 9.82
N HIS A 24 6.96 -6.67 9.06
CA HIS A 24 7.06 -6.56 7.60
C HIS A 24 5.94 -7.31 6.85
N ILE A 25 5.25 -8.26 7.49
CA ILE A 25 4.08 -8.97 6.90
C ILE A 25 2.75 -8.32 7.29
N SER A 26 2.79 -7.19 8.00
CA SER A 26 1.58 -6.45 8.35
C SER A 26 0.83 -6.07 7.07
N SER A 27 -0.42 -6.52 6.96
CA SER A 27 -1.31 -6.18 5.85
C SER A 27 -1.95 -4.80 6.00
N LYS A 28 -1.60 -4.06 7.06
CA LYS A 28 -2.09 -2.70 7.31
C LYS A 28 -1.13 -1.66 6.72
N ILE A 29 -1.72 -0.66 6.08
CA ILE A 29 -1.03 0.49 5.47
C ILE A 29 -1.53 1.80 6.09
N GLN A 30 -0.78 2.88 5.90
CA GLN A 30 -1.21 4.21 6.34
C GLN A 30 -2.29 4.77 5.39
N PRO A 31 -3.38 5.35 5.90
CA PRO A 31 -4.61 5.58 5.14
C PRO A 31 -4.55 6.76 4.15
N HIS A 32 -3.45 7.51 4.11
CA HIS A 32 -3.32 8.72 3.28
C HIS A 32 -2.89 8.42 1.83
N GLY A 33 -2.53 7.18 1.53
CA GLY A 33 -2.17 6.74 0.18
C GLY A 33 -2.86 5.43 -0.20
N ILE A 34 -2.67 5.04 -1.46
CA ILE A 34 -3.13 3.75 -1.99
C ILE A 34 -1.92 2.91 -2.35
N LEU A 35 -1.96 1.62 -2.01
CA LEU A 35 -0.99 0.63 -2.47
C LEU A 35 -1.68 -0.31 -3.47
N LEU A 36 -1.02 -0.53 -4.61
CA LEU A 36 -1.43 -1.46 -5.65
C LEU A 36 -0.33 -2.49 -5.84
N VAL A 37 -0.70 -3.77 -5.89
CA VAL A 37 0.20 -4.85 -6.29
C VAL A 37 -0.18 -5.26 -7.71
N LEU A 38 0.79 -5.22 -8.63
CA LEU A 38 0.57 -5.41 -10.05
C LEU A 38 1.27 -6.68 -10.54
N ALA A 39 0.60 -7.45 -11.39
CA ALA A 39 1.19 -8.57 -12.12
C ALA A 39 1.67 -8.10 -13.49
N GLU A 40 2.95 -8.35 -13.77
CA GLU A 40 3.57 -8.11 -15.08
C GLU A 40 3.27 -9.26 -16.06
N PRO A 41 3.27 -8.99 -17.39
CA PRO A 41 3.56 -7.70 -18.05
C PRO A 41 2.33 -6.79 -18.19
N ASP A 42 1.12 -7.31 -18.00
CA ASP A 42 -0.13 -6.60 -18.30
C ASP A 42 -0.54 -5.56 -17.24
N LEU A 43 0.21 -5.47 -16.14
CA LEU A 43 -0.04 -4.60 -14.99
C LEU A 43 -1.45 -4.79 -14.43
N LYS A 44 -1.81 -6.08 -14.24
CA LYS A 44 -3.08 -6.49 -13.65
C LYS A 44 -3.03 -6.29 -12.13
N ILE A 45 -4.06 -5.67 -11.56
CA ILE A 45 -4.14 -5.41 -10.12
C ILE A 45 -4.48 -6.71 -9.39
N LEU A 46 -3.51 -7.22 -8.62
CA LEU A 46 -3.67 -8.40 -7.79
C LEU A 46 -4.24 -8.04 -6.42
N GLN A 47 -3.74 -6.96 -5.83
CA GLN A 47 -4.17 -6.47 -4.53
C GLN A 47 -4.26 -4.96 -4.54
N VAL A 48 -5.17 -4.46 -3.72
CA VAL A 48 -5.36 -3.03 -3.51
C VAL A 48 -5.79 -2.78 -2.07
N THR A 49 -5.45 -1.62 -1.55
CA THR A 49 -5.88 -1.19 -0.22
C THR A 49 -7.38 -0.88 -0.19
N ASN A 50 -7.99 -1.03 0.99
CA ASN A 50 -9.44 -0.88 1.16
C ASN A 50 -9.93 0.58 1.22
N ASN A 51 -9.03 1.55 1.34
CA ASN A 51 -9.34 2.99 1.34
C ASN A 51 -9.47 3.59 -0.07
N THR A 52 -9.49 2.77 -1.11
CA THR A 52 -9.66 3.18 -2.51
C THR A 52 -10.95 3.94 -2.77
N LEU A 53 -12.03 3.62 -2.06
CA LEU A 53 -13.29 4.36 -2.22
C LEU A 53 -13.11 5.84 -1.84
N ASN A 54 -12.38 6.10 -0.76
CA ASN A 54 -12.16 7.46 -0.26
C ASN A 54 -11.17 8.26 -1.12
N VAL A 55 -10.18 7.59 -1.72
CA VAL A 55 -9.12 8.27 -2.50
C VAL A 55 -9.44 8.34 -3.99
N PHE A 56 -9.97 7.26 -4.57
CA PHE A 56 -10.23 7.13 -6.01
C PHE A 56 -11.72 7.15 -6.38
N GLY A 57 -12.64 7.11 -5.42
CA GLY A 57 -14.07 7.01 -5.69
C GLY A 57 -14.50 5.64 -6.23
N ARG A 58 -13.69 4.60 -6.04
CA ARG A 58 -13.95 3.23 -6.53
C ARG A 58 -13.72 2.22 -5.43
N SER A 59 -14.57 1.20 -5.35
CA SER A 59 -14.40 0.11 -4.39
C SER A 59 -13.15 -0.72 -4.71
N ALA A 60 -12.58 -1.38 -3.71
CA ALA A 60 -11.44 -2.28 -3.91
C ALA A 60 -11.84 -3.47 -4.80
N GLU A 61 -13.03 -3.99 -4.59
CA GLU A 61 -13.66 -5.09 -5.32
C GLU A 61 -13.78 -4.76 -6.81
N ASP A 62 -14.12 -3.52 -7.14
CA ASP A 62 -14.15 -3.04 -8.51
C ASP A 62 -12.78 -2.87 -9.13
N MET A 63 -11.69 -2.84 -8.36
CA MET A 63 -10.35 -2.60 -8.88
C MET A 63 -9.53 -3.87 -9.04
N VAL A 64 -9.71 -4.86 -8.16
CA VAL A 64 -8.99 -6.13 -8.24
C VAL A 64 -9.32 -6.85 -9.55
N GLN A 65 -8.32 -7.53 -10.13
CA GLN A 65 -8.35 -8.18 -11.44
C GLN A 65 -8.47 -7.25 -12.67
N LYS A 66 -8.67 -5.93 -12.49
CA LYS A 66 -8.60 -4.96 -13.60
C LYS A 66 -7.15 -4.62 -13.94
N ARG A 67 -6.95 -3.99 -15.09
CA ARG A 67 -5.60 -3.58 -15.54
C ARG A 67 -5.35 -2.13 -15.17
N LEU A 68 -4.09 -1.76 -14.92
CA LEU A 68 -3.73 -0.38 -14.59
C LEU A 68 -4.12 0.62 -15.69
N VAL A 69 -4.17 0.18 -16.95
CA VAL A 69 -4.65 0.96 -18.11
C VAL A 69 -6.11 1.42 -17.97
N ASP A 70 -6.92 0.76 -17.14
CA ASP A 70 -8.31 1.17 -16.89
C ASP A 70 -8.41 2.38 -15.93
N LEU A 71 -7.30 2.69 -15.24
CA LEU A 71 -7.18 3.78 -14.27
C LEU A 71 -6.37 4.96 -14.80
N LEU A 72 -5.33 4.68 -15.59
CA LEU A 72 -4.38 5.69 -16.08
C LEU A 72 -4.53 5.91 -17.59
N ASP A 73 -4.03 7.02 -18.10
CA ASP A 73 -3.86 7.18 -19.54
C ASP A 73 -2.62 6.45 -20.07
N ALA A 74 -2.52 6.33 -21.40
CA ALA A 74 -1.45 5.60 -22.06
C ALA A 74 -0.07 6.24 -21.81
N TYR A 75 0.02 7.58 -21.74
CA TYR A 75 1.29 8.28 -21.52
C TYR A 75 1.90 7.95 -20.16
N GLN A 76 1.07 7.96 -19.11
CA GLN A 76 1.50 7.57 -17.77
C GLN A 76 1.87 6.09 -17.68
N LEU A 77 1.11 5.23 -18.38
CA LEU A 77 1.37 3.79 -18.40
C LEU A 77 2.69 3.45 -19.09
N ASP A 78 2.97 4.09 -20.22
CA ASP A 78 4.22 3.88 -20.97
C ASP A 78 5.43 4.27 -20.13
N ARG A 79 5.35 5.37 -19.38
CA ARG A 79 6.42 5.76 -18.44
C ARG A 79 6.69 4.71 -17.37
N ILE A 80 5.65 4.09 -16.81
CA ILE A 80 5.79 2.99 -15.84
C ILE A 80 6.43 1.77 -16.52
N LYS A 81 5.96 1.39 -17.71
CA LYS A 81 6.50 0.27 -18.48
C LYS A 81 7.96 0.47 -18.87
N SER A 82 8.36 1.69 -19.24
CA SER A 82 9.77 2.00 -19.53
C SER A 82 10.65 1.77 -18.30
N GLY A 83 10.25 2.27 -17.13
CA GLY A 83 11.00 2.03 -15.88
C GLY A 83 11.07 0.55 -15.48
N LEU A 84 10.00 -0.21 -15.70
CA LEU A 84 10.00 -1.67 -15.50
C LEU A 84 10.94 -2.39 -16.47
N SER A 85 10.94 -1.99 -17.75
CA SER A 85 11.78 -2.60 -18.79
C SER A 85 13.28 -2.38 -18.54
N GLU A 86 13.62 -1.21 -17.99
CA GLU A 86 15.00 -0.87 -17.59
C GLU A 86 15.41 -1.50 -16.24
N GLN A 87 14.51 -2.26 -15.59
CA GLN A 87 14.67 -2.85 -14.26
C GLN A 87 15.11 -1.83 -13.19
N ASN A 88 14.81 -0.55 -13.40
CA ASN A 88 15.21 0.52 -12.51
C ASN A 88 14.07 1.51 -12.32
N LEU A 89 13.24 1.22 -11.32
CA LEU A 89 12.13 2.08 -10.94
C LEU A 89 12.56 3.34 -10.19
N GLU A 90 13.79 3.40 -9.67
CA GLU A 90 14.28 4.56 -8.93
C GLU A 90 14.33 5.82 -9.81
N PHE A 91 14.68 5.68 -11.09
CA PHE A 91 14.75 6.81 -12.02
C PHE A 91 13.39 7.41 -12.36
N ILE A 92 12.32 6.62 -12.29
CA ILE A 92 10.96 7.12 -12.56
C ILE A 92 10.24 7.54 -11.28
N ASN A 93 10.81 7.30 -10.10
CA ASN A 93 10.20 7.67 -8.82
C ASN A 93 10.65 9.07 -8.38
N PRO A 94 9.74 10.02 -8.09
CA PRO A 94 8.29 9.94 -8.22
C PRO A 94 7.80 10.21 -9.66
N THR A 95 6.78 9.47 -10.09
CA THR A 95 6.02 9.80 -11.32
C THR A 95 4.67 10.39 -10.91
N LYS A 96 4.29 11.50 -11.56
CA LYS A 96 2.98 12.11 -11.36
C LYS A 96 1.91 11.18 -11.93
N ILE A 97 0.98 10.75 -11.07
CA ILE A 97 -0.13 9.88 -11.44
C ILE A 97 -1.45 10.65 -11.39
N LEU A 98 -2.20 10.63 -12.48
CA LEU A 98 -3.54 11.16 -12.64
C LEU A 98 -4.49 9.99 -12.90
N VAL A 99 -5.32 9.70 -11.91
CA VAL A 99 -6.30 8.61 -11.99
C VAL A 99 -7.59 9.13 -12.63
N ARG A 100 -8.10 8.39 -13.61
CA ARG A 100 -9.40 8.65 -14.23
C ARG A 100 -10.51 8.34 -13.22
N ASN A 101 -11.09 9.38 -12.62
CA ASN A 101 -12.28 9.20 -11.82
C ASN A 101 -13.49 9.05 -12.76
N LYS A 102 -14.18 7.90 -12.70
CA LYS A 102 -15.52 7.79 -13.27
C LYS A 102 -16.44 8.38 -12.20
N GLY A 103 -16.62 9.70 -12.24
CA GLY A 103 -17.55 10.37 -11.34
C GLY A 103 -18.92 9.68 -11.39
N ILE A 104 -19.48 9.45 -10.21
CA ILE A 104 -20.90 9.14 -10.07
C ILE A 104 -21.64 10.36 -10.64
N ALA A 105 -22.41 10.16 -11.70
CA ALA A 105 -23.45 11.10 -12.12
C ALA A 105 -24.67 10.91 -11.22
#